data_AF-A0A930FE35-F1
#
_entry.id   AF-A0A930FE35-F1
#
_cell.length_a   1.000
_cell.length_b   1.000
_cell.length_c   1.000
_cell.angle_alpha   90.00
_cell.angle_beta   90.00
_cell.angle_gamma   90.00
#
_symmetry.space_group_name_H-M   'P 1'
#
loop_
_entity.id
_entity.type
_entity.pdbx_description
1 polymer ?
#
loop_
_entity_poly.entity_id
_entity_poly.type
_entity_poly.pdbx_seq_one_letter_code
_entity_poly.pdbx_strand_id
1 'polypeptide(L)'
;MKKYLKSLCAGLTISTALVLVGNQVTYAEETNTATTQPSPAATSESTTTTAPTTPTATPTAPVTGVLSSPSAISTPYSTSVSTASSALTAVDNIVDIGGYVNVEGLPATLSEDGTGVTYSFTVAYQRMHTSDEGQTVSDVLIRIPNIDNADVKFTLIGTRDASGNPVDVNVPMSIVDYYEADYSGGDDYGIPTAEELAAGKKAYTLSGNDYLQDAEIVKSYNLYTTQNHSQAVLVQVTIPMDQAKNIKYLPLDARAEWKASDGASTVRGYESGCQSLEEYSNHTVTMNGDPENVGGLSDVSLITDEYVNDGHLIKSVANPNTYITPNNGDWRTIPNDTNINASTFFNYVDTFT
;
A
#
# COMPACT_ATOMS: atom_id res chain seq x y z
N MET A 1 -40.16 -21.93 -37.91
CA MET A 1 -41.60 -21.73 -37.71
C MET A 1 -41.81 -20.79 -36.52
N LYS A 2 -42.54 -19.68 -36.75
CA LYS A 2 -43.12 -18.70 -35.78
C LYS A 2 -42.17 -17.96 -34.81
N LYS A 3 -42.25 -16.65 -34.59
CA LYS A 3 -42.81 -15.47 -35.29
C LYS A 3 -42.35 -14.24 -34.49
N TYR A 4 -42.02 -13.17 -35.20
CA TYR A 4 -41.71 -11.82 -34.71
C TYR A 4 -42.69 -11.27 -33.67
N LEU A 5 -42.19 -10.48 -32.71
CA LEU A 5 -42.98 -9.46 -32.03
C LEU A 5 -42.30 -8.09 -32.19
N LYS A 6 -42.95 -7.24 -32.99
CA LYS A 6 -42.72 -5.79 -33.05
C LYS A 6 -43.47 -5.17 -31.87
N SER A 7 -42.82 -4.29 -31.12
CA SER A 7 -43.53 -3.27 -30.34
C SER A 7 -43.12 -1.90 -30.86
N LEU A 8 -44.13 -1.20 -31.32
CA LEU A 8 -44.14 0.18 -31.78
C LEU A 8 -44.82 0.97 -30.66
N CYS A 9 -44.17 1.94 -30.05
CA CYS A 9 -44.88 3.01 -29.35
C CYS A 9 -44.19 4.35 -29.54
N ALA A 10 -45.04 5.30 -29.91
CA ALA A 10 -44.78 6.61 -30.45
C ALA A 10 -44.05 7.55 -29.48
N GLY A 11 -43.32 8.49 -30.07
CA GLY A 11 -42.72 9.61 -29.37
C GLY A 11 -43.75 10.59 -28.80
N LEU A 12 -43.30 11.29 -27.76
CA LEU A 12 -43.93 12.49 -27.24
C LEU A 12 -42.84 13.55 -27.14
N THR A 13 -42.78 14.38 -28.18
CA THR A 13 -42.15 15.69 -28.17
C THR A 13 -42.99 16.63 -27.32
N ILE A 14 -42.44 17.23 -26.27
CA ILE A 14 -42.97 18.46 -25.67
C ILE A 14 -41.83 19.47 -25.63
N SER A 15 -41.96 20.51 -26.45
CA SER A 15 -41.14 21.71 -26.41
C SER A 15 -42.07 22.90 -26.24
N THR A 16 -41.95 23.65 -25.15
CA THR A 16 -42.19 25.10 -25.07
C THR A 16 -41.59 25.64 -23.76
N ALA A 17 -41.14 26.89 -23.80
CA ALA A 17 -40.12 27.51 -22.97
C ALA A 17 -40.64 28.49 -21.90
N LEU A 18 -39.70 28.97 -21.05
CA LEU A 18 -39.57 30.31 -20.44
C LEU A 18 -40.60 30.70 -19.34
N VAL A 19 -40.24 31.19 -18.14
CA VAL A 19 -39.66 32.52 -17.80
C VAL A 19 -39.20 32.59 -16.32
N LEU A 20 -38.03 33.24 -16.11
CA LEU A 20 -37.44 34.05 -14.99
C LEU A 20 -37.92 33.87 -13.52
N VAL A 21 -37.08 33.99 -12.49
CA VAL A 21 -36.33 35.21 -12.05
C VAL A 21 -35.12 34.85 -11.14
N GLY A 22 -33.95 35.44 -11.48
CA GLY A 22 -33.07 36.22 -10.60
C GLY A 22 -32.28 35.57 -9.46
N ASN A 23 -30.94 35.49 -9.61
CA ASN A 23 -30.07 36.48 -8.98
C ASN A 23 -28.67 36.51 -9.60
N GLN A 24 -28.26 37.73 -9.96
CA GLN A 24 -26.94 38.12 -10.44
C GLN A 24 -25.96 38.26 -9.28
N VAL A 25 -24.73 37.75 -9.42
CA VAL A 25 -23.51 38.46 -9.02
C VAL A 25 -22.41 38.13 -10.04
N THR A 26 -21.99 39.17 -10.76
CA THR A 26 -20.86 39.20 -11.70
C THR A 26 -19.60 39.65 -10.95
N TYR A 27 -18.42 39.13 -11.33
CA TYR A 27 -17.09 39.79 -11.43
C TYR A 27 -16.08 38.64 -11.66
N ALA A 28 -15.06 38.70 -12.51
CA ALA A 28 -14.70 39.50 -13.67
C ALA A 28 -13.69 38.65 -14.44
N GLU A 29 -13.74 38.69 -15.76
CA GLU A 29 -12.78 38.07 -16.66
C GLU A 29 -11.65 39.09 -16.90
N GLU A 30 -10.40 38.73 -16.59
CA GLU A 30 -9.23 39.36 -17.23
C GLU A 30 -8.37 38.27 -17.85
N THR A 31 -8.35 38.27 -19.17
CA THR A 31 -7.38 37.58 -20.01
C THR A 31 -6.09 38.41 -20.01
N ASN A 32 -4.92 37.79 -19.81
CA ASN A 32 -3.76 38.00 -20.69
C ASN A 32 -2.52 37.13 -20.38
N THR A 33 -2.15 36.38 -21.43
CA THR A 33 -0.80 36.16 -21.98
C THR A 33 0.24 35.34 -21.21
N ALA A 34 0.77 34.35 -21.93
CA ALA A 34 1.90 33.49 -21.62
C ALA A 34 3.20 34.24 -21.30
N THR A 35 3.94 33.76 -20.30
CA THR A 35 5.42 33.71 -20.32
C THR A 35 5.96 32.76 -19.24
N THR A 36 6.71 31.76 -19.70
CA THR A 36 7.91 31.11 -19.13
C THR A 36 8.04 30.91 -17.61
N GLN A 37 8.15 29.62 -17.25
CA GLN A 37 8.73 29.07 -16.02
C GLN A 37 10.09 29.73 -15.65
N PRO A 38 10.41 29.86 -14.36
CA PRO A 38 11.48 29.02 -13.83
C PRO A 38 11.22 28.44 -12.43
N SER A 39 11.93 27.35 -12.15
CA SER A 39 12.01 26.54 -10.93
C SER A 39 12.49 27.34 -9.70
N PRO A 40 12.10 27.00 -8.46
CA PRO A 40 12.80 27.49 -7.27
C PRO A 40 13.89 26.49 -6.85
N ALA A 41 15.14 26.92 -7.01
CA ALA A 41 16.28 26.38 -6.31
C ALA A 41 16.35 26.92 -4.87
N ALA A 42 16.99 26.14 -4.01
CA ALA A 42 17.28 26.39 -2.61
C ALA A 42 17.79 27.81 -2.31
N THR A 43 17.39 28.36 -1.16
CA THR A 43 18.11 29.46 -0.51
C THR A 43 18.15 29.22 0.99
N SER A 44 19.37 29.00 1.46
CA SER A 44 19.78 29.10 2.86
C SER A 44 19.71 30.56 3.30
N GLU A 45 19.13 30.82 4.46
CA GLU A 45 19.44 32.05 5.20
C GLU A 45 19.80 31.71 6.65
N SER A 46 21.08 31.97 6.92
CA SER A 46 21.70 32.09 8.23
C SER A 46 21.35 33.45 8.82
N THR A 47 20.94 33.49 10.09
CA THR A 47 21.10 34.69 10.92
C THR A 47 21.64 34.32 12.30
N THR A 48 22.67 35.07 12.68
CA THR A 48 23.53 34.90 13.86
C THR A 48 23.10 35.84 14.99
N THR A 49 23.71 35.61 16.16
CA THR A 49 23.90 36.48 17.35
C THR A 49 22.77 36.44 18.39
N THR A 50 22.97 36.18 19.69
CA THR A 50 24.06 36.55 20.61
C THR A 50 24.08 35.63 21.85
N ALA A 51 25.27 35.34 22.39
CA ALA A 51 25.50 34.70 23.68
C ALA A 51 25.57 35.71 24.84
N PRO A 52 25.57 35.25 26.11
CA PRO A 52 26.61 35.74 27.01
C PRO A 52 27.26 34.66 27.92
N THR A 53 28.59 34.65 27.86
CA THR A 53 29.61 34.59 28.94
C THR A 53 29.64 33.46 29.99
N THR A 54 30.75 32.71 29.94
CA THR A 54 31.41 31.94 31.02
C THR A 54 32.26 32.84 31.94
N PRO A 55 32.66 32.34 33.13
CA PRO A 55 34.08 32.47 33.50
C PRO A 55 34.73 31.16 34.01
N THR A 56 35.77 30.75 33.28
CA THR A 56 37.14 30.28 33.65
C THR A 56 37.45 29.60 35.00
N ALA A 57 38.07 28.42 34.95
CA ALA A 57 39.34 28.08 35.65
C ALA A 57 39.98 26.77 35.11
N THR A 58 41.30 26.79 34.89
CA THR A 58 42.19 25.70 34.41
C THR A 58 43.50 25.77 35.24
N PRO A 59 44.47 24.83 35.16
CA PRO A 59 44.51 23.39 35.49
C PRO A 59 45.55 23.08 36.61
N THR A 60 45.68 21.82 37.05
CA THR A 60 46.93 21.31 37.65
C THR A 60 47.10 19.81 37.34
N ALA A 61 48.24 19.45 36.75
CA ALA A 61 48.78 18.09 36.56
C ALA A 61 49.96 17.89 37.56
N PRO A 62 50.75 16.77 37.62
CA PRO A 62 50.73 15.52 36.84
C PRO A 62 50.97 14.21 37.66
N VAL A 63 51.01 13.04 36.99
CA VAL A 63 52.13 12.04 36.97
C VAL A 63 51.69 10.55 36.84
N THR A 64 52.01 10.00 35.65
CA THR A 64 52.41 8.63 35.21
C THR A 64 51.54 7.37 35.41
N GLY A 65 51.31 6.70 34.28
CA GLY A 65 51.10 5.24 34.16
C GLY A 65 50.79 4.87 32.71
N VAL A 66 51.68 4.15 32.05
CA VAL A 66 51.68 3.84 30.60
C VAL A 66 50.86 2.56 30.30
N LEU A 67 50.32 2.52 29.07
CA LEU A 67 49.96 1.36 28.22
C LEU A 67 48.49 0.86 28.14
N SER A 68 48.16 0.55 26.87
CA SER A 68 47.03 -0.20 26.28
C SER A 68 45.69 0.53 26.00
N SER A 69 45.45 0.80 24.71
CA SER A 69 44.13 1.06 24.10
C SER A 69 43.19 -0.14 24.30
N PRO A 70 41.87 0.11 24.40
CA PRO A 70 40.98 -0.39 23.36
C PRO A 70 39.85 0.59 22.97
N SER A 71 39.32 0.31 21.78
CA SER A 71 38.32 1.03 21.00
C SER A 71 37.03 1.37 21.75
N ALA A 72 36.48 2.53 21.41
CA ALA A 72 35.21 3.06 21.91
C ALA A 72 34.02 2.16 21.52
N ILE A 73 33.28 1.72 22.53
CA ILE A 73 31.89 1.26 22.41
C ILE A 73 31.04 2.48 22.80
N SER A 74 30.17 2.93 21.89
CA SER A 74 29.08 3.84 22.23
C SER A 74 27.77 3.09 22.00
N THR A 75 27.03 2.83 23.08
CA THR A 75 25.58 2.66 23.04
C THR A 75 24.92 4.05 22.91
N PRO A 76 23.64 4.13 22.53
CA PRO A 76 22.61 4.15 23.57
C PRO A 76 21.31 3.40 23.24
N TYR A 77 20.78 2.73 24.27
CA TYR A 77 19.37 2.58 24.66
C TYR A 77 18.28 2.29 23.61
N SER A 78 17.63 1.13 23.76
CA SER A 78 16.16 1.08 23.89
C SER A 78 15.73 -0.10 24.75
N THR A 79 14.62 0.10 25.45
CA THR A 79 14.25 -0.49 26.73
C THR A 79 13.87 -1.96 26.66
N SER A 80 14.31 -2.69 27.67
CA SER A 80 14.01 -4.08 27.99
C SER A 80 12.52 -4.41 28.13
N VAL A 81 12.10 -5.53 27.55
CA VAL A 81 11.27 -6.51 28.26
C VAL A 81 11.97 -7.87 28.13
N SER A 82 12.42 -8.41 29.26
CA SER A 82 12.90 -9.78 29.35
C SER A 82 12.06 -10.54 30.36
N THR A 83 11.54 -11.69 29.95
CA THR A 83 11.42 -12.85 30.84
C THR A 83 11.96 -14.05 30.08
N ALA A 84 13.11 -14.53 30.52
CA ALA A 84 13.78 -15.69 29.97
C ALA A 84 13.04 -16.98 30.34
N SER A 85 12.93 -17.90 29.38
CA SER A 85 12.99 -19.34 29.66
C SER A 85 14.00 -19.95 28.71
N SER A 86 15.05 -20.53 29.30
CA SER A 86 16.22 -21.07 28.63
C SER A 86 16.03 -22.54 28.23
N ALA A 87 16.42 -22.83 26.98
CA ALA A 87 16.91 -24.10 26.43
C ALA A 87 15.89 -25.15 25.94
N LEU A 88 15.47 -24.98 24.68
CA LEU A 88 15.63 -25.99 23.61
C LEU A 88 16.11 -25.26 22.34
N THR A 89 17.01 -25.90 21.61
CA THR A 89 17.77 -25.38 20.46
C THR A 89 16.95 -25.21 19.18
N ALA A 90 17.24 -24.14 18.43
CA ALA A 90 16.64 -23.63 17.18
C ALA A 90 15.30 -22.89 17.38
N VAL A 91 15.36 -21.55 17.47
CA VAL A 91 14.19 -20.70 17.25
C VAL A 91 14.53 -19.80 16.07
N ASP A 92 13.86 -20.07 14.95
CA ASP A 92 13.88 -19.30 13.72
C ASP A 92 13.37 -17.89 14.02
N ASN A 93 14.28 -16.96 14.28
CA ASN A 93 13.90 -15.58 14.55
C ASN A 93 13.33 -14.95 13.28
N ILE A 94 12.16 -14.33 13.39
CA ILE A 94 11.65 -13.42 12.36
C ILE A 94 12.55 -12.19 12.31
N VAL A 95 12.82 -11.73 11.10
CA VAL A 95 13.61 -10.53 10.89
C VAL A 95 12.68 -9.32 11.05
N ASP A 96 12.91 -8.51 12.10
CA ASP A 96 12.28 -7.19 12.23
C ASP A 96 12.94 -6.22 11.26
N ILE A 97 12.17 -5.79 10.26
CA ILE A 97 12.59 -4.88 9.19
C ILE A 97 11.64 -3.68 9.04
N GLY A 98 10.82 -3.41 10.05
CA GLY A 98 9.78 -2.37 10.02
C GLY A 98 8.38 -2.92 9.73
N GLY A 99 7.47 -2.05 9.29
CA GLY A 99 6.12 -2.45 8.87
C GLY A 99 6.12 -3.23 7.55
N TYR A 100 4.97 -3.79 7.20
CA TYR A 100 4.90 -4.76 6.10
C TYR A 100 4.08 -4.29 4.90
N VAL A 101 3.03 -3.50 5.11
CA VAL A 101 2.20 -2.96 4.03
C VAL A 101 1.79 -1.53 4.36
N ASN A 102 2.06 -0.58 3.49
CA ASN A 102 1.64 0.82 3.59
C ASN A 102 0.83 1.20 2.35
N VAL A 103 -0.30 1.89 2.56
CA VAL A 103 -1.15 2.40 1.50
C VAL A 103 -1.27 3.90 1.63
N GLU A 104 -0.83 4.62 0.60
CA GLU A 104 -0.93 6.06 0.51
C GLU A 104 -1.91 6.43 -0.61
N GLY A 105 -3.04 7.05 -0.25
CA GLY A 105 -3.92 7.69 -1.21
C GLY A 105 -3.29 8.96 -1.76
N LEU A 106 -3.34 9.13 -3.08
CA LEU A 106 -2.88 10.32 -3.80
C LEU A 106 -4.08 11.16 -4.25
N PRO A 107 -3.88 12.46 -4.54
CA PRO A 107 -4.96 13.31 -5.05
C PRO A 107 -5.61 12.72 -6.29
N ALA A 108 -6.96 12.64 -6.28
CA ALA A 108 -7.71 12.19 -7.44
C ALA A 108 -7.65 13.22 -8.57
N THR A 109 -7.60 12.73 -9.81
CA THR A 109 -7.54 13.57 -11.01
C THR A 109 -8.66 13.21 -11.98
N LEU A 110 -9.06 14.15 -12.84
CA LEU A 110 -9.91 13.83 -13.98
C LEU A 110 -9.16 12.85 -14.91
N SER A 111 -9.86 11.87 -15.48
CA SER A 111 -9.28 11.00 -16.51
C SER A 111 -8.86 11.81 -17.74
N GLU A 112 -7.90 11.31 -18.51
CA GLU A 112 -7.35 12.00 -19.68
C GLU A 112 -8.41 12.36 -20.73
N ASP A 113 -9.42 11.50 -20.88
CA ASP A 113 -10.56 11.70 -21.79
C ASP A 113 -11.70 12.55 -21.19
N GLY A 114 -11.59 12.92 -19.92
CA GLY A 114 -12.60 13.69 -19.19
C GLY A 114 -13.88 12.93 -18.81
N THR A 115 -13.93 11.62 -19.03
CA THR A 115 -15.15 10.81 -18.82
C THR A 115 -15.23 10.13 -17.45
N GLY A 116 -14.17 10.22 -16.65
CA GLY A 116 -14.08 9.60 -15.33
C GLY A 116 -13.16 10.35 -14.36
N VAL A 117 -13.03 9.81 -13.17
CA VAL A 117 -12.11 10.28 -12.12
C VAL A 117 -11.15 9.15 -11.78
N THR A 118 -9.85 9.41 -11.85
CA THR A 118 -8.79 8.48 -11.48
C THR A 118 -8.38 8.70 -10.03
N TYR A 119 -8.61 7.70 -9.21
CA TYR A 119 -8.08 7.59 -7.85
C TYR A 119 -6.76 6.84 -7.92
N SER A 120 -5.71 7.36 -7.27
CA SER A 120 -4.37 6.76 -7.32
C SER A 120 -3.90 6.43 -5.91
N PHE A 121 -3.22 5.29 -5.76
CA PHE A 121 -2.67 4.82 -4.49
C PHE A 121 -1.26 4.30 -4.69
N THR A 122 -0.35 4.68 -3.81
CA THR A 122 0.94 3.99 -3.67
C THR A 122 0.75 2.86 -2.65
N VAL A 123 0.99 1.62 -3.06
CA VAL A 123 1.03 0.46 -2.16
C VAL A 123 2.49 0.01 -2.06
N ALA A 124 3.09 0.26 -0.90
CA ALA A 124 4.42 -0.23 -0.57
C ALA A 124 4.29 -1.45 0.34
N TYR A 125 5.05 -2.49 0.09
CA TYR A 125 4.98 -3.71 0.89
C TYR A 125 6.32 -4.44 0.93
N GLN A 126 6.53 -5.27 1.94
CA GLN A 126 7.70 -6.13 2.06
C GLN A 126 7.31 -7.45 2.72
N ARG A 127 8.01 -8.52 2.35
CA ARG A 127 7.75 -9.85 2.91
C ARG A 127 8.18 -9.96 4.37
N MET A 128 7.41 -10.69 5.17
CA MET A 128 7.86 -11.23 6.46
C MET A 128 8.61 -12.54 6.21
N HIS A 129 9.69 -12.79 6.93
CA HIS A 129 10.42 -14.05 6.79
C HIS A 129 11.22 -14.38 8.05
N THR A 130 11.46 -15.68 8.26
CA THR A 130 12.46 -16.17 9.22
C THR A 130 13.87 -15.88 8.71
N SER A 131 14.85 -15.90 9.60
CA SER A 131 16.26 -15.63 9.27
C SER A 131 16.86 -16.60 8.24
N ASP A 132 16.34 -17.82 8.17
CA ASP A 132 16.73 -18.84 7.19
C ASP A 132 15.81 -18.87 5.95
N GLU A 133 14.79 -17.99 5.92
CA GLU A 133 13.73 -17.93 4.91
C GLU A 133 12.92 -19.22 4.74
N GLY A 134 12.96 -20.11 5.75
CA GLY A 134 12.19 -21.36 5.80
C GLY A 134 10.69 -21.16 6.07
N GLN A 135 10.29 -19.98 6.55
CA GLN A 135 8.89 -19.55 6.60
C GLN A 135 8.80 -18.10 6.10
N THR A 136 7.82 -17.83 5.24
CA THR A 136 7.59 -16.48 4.71
C THR A 136 6.12 -16.11 4.70
N VAL A 137 5.87 -14.81 4.73
CA VAL A 137 4.64 -14.18 4.25
C VAL A 137 5.06 -13.15 3.24
N SER A 138 4.96 -13.51 1.96
CA SER A 138 5.49 -12.72 0.86
C SER A 138 4.44 -11.91 0.13
N ASP A 139 3.22 -12.40 0.09
CA ASP A 139 2.28 -11.97 -0.94
C ASP A 139 1.31 -10.96 -0.36
N VAL A 140 1.00 -9.95 -1.17
CA VAL A 140 0.04 -8.92 -0.81
C VAL A 140 -1.18 -9.05 -1.70
N LEU A 141 -2.33 -9.09 -1.04
CA LEU A 141 -3.64 -9.03 -1.65
C LEU A 141 -4.15 -7.60 -1.56
N ILE A 142 -4.46 -7.03 -2.73
CA ILE A 142 -5.07 -5.72 -2.89
C ILE A 142 -6.54 -5.92 -3.28
N ARG A 143 -7.43 -5.31 -2.51
CA ARG A 143 -8.87 -5.30 -2.77
C ARG A 143 -9.36 -3.88 -3.01
N ILE A 144 -10.22 -3.76 -4.01
CA ILE A 144 -10.93 -2.53 -4.32
C ILE A 144 -12.43 -2.83 -4.47
N PRO A 145 -13.30 -1.85 -4.21
CA PRO A 145 -14.74 -1.99 -4.48
C PRO A 145 -15.02 -2.44 -5.91
N ASN A 146 -15.95 -3.38 -6.09
CA ASN A 146 -16.39 -3.79 -7.43
C ASN A 146 -17.34 -2.74 -8.02
N ILE A 147 -16.77 -1.79 -8.77
CA ILE A 147 -17.51 -0.71 -9.42
C ILE A 147 -17.64 -1.00 -10.92
N ASP A 148 -18.88 -0.96 -11.42
CA ASP A 148 -19.19 -1.18 -12.82
C ASP A 148 -18.38 -0.28 -13.74
N ASN A 149 -17.78 -0.87 -14.77
CA ASN A 149 -16.96 -0.16 -15.78
C ASN A 149 -15.76 0.62 -15.21
N ALA A 150 -15.35 0.38 -13.97
CA ALA A 150 -14.09 0.91 -13.46
C ALA A 150 -12.89 0.23 -14.15
N ASP A 151 -11.95 1.06 -14.63
CA ASP A 151 -10.67 0.63 -15.21
C ASP A 151 -9.58 0.64 -14.14
N VAL A 152 -8.83 -0.44 -14.03
CA VAL A 152 -7.82 -0.64 -12.97
C VAL A 152 -6.48 -0.88 -13.62
N LYS A 153 -5.48 -0.11 -13.20
CA LYS A 153 -4.11 -0.18 -13.71
C LYS A 153 -3.11 -0.29 -12.58
N PHE A 154 -2.10 -1.11 -12.79
CA PHE A 154 -0.97 -1.26 -11.89
C PHE A 154 0.30 -0.85 -12.61
N THR A 155 1.16 -0.13 -11.90
CA THR A 155 2.51 0.23 -12.35
C THR A 155 3.49 -0.11 -11.24
N LEU A 156 4.51 -0.90 -11.54
CA LEU A 156 5.62 -1.13 -10.62
C LEU A 156 6.45 0.17 -10.58
N ILE A 157 6.55 0.76 -9.39
CA ILE A 157 7.25 2.04 -9.17
C ILE A 157 8.51 1.91 -8.32
N GLY A 158 8.66 0.80 -7.59
CA GLY A 158 9.84 0.51 -6.78
C GLY A 158 10.14 -0.97 -6.70
N THR A 159 11.40 -1.35 -6.92
CA THR A 159 11.90 -2.73 -6.81
C THR A 159 13.31 -2.75 -6.22
N ARG A 160 13.96 -3.92 -6.13
CA ARG A 160 15.34 -4.06 -5.66
C ARG A 160 16.31 -4.43 -6.77
N ASP A 161 17.55 -4.02 -6.61
CA ASP A 161 18.67 -4.57 -7.37
C ASP A 161 19.11 -5.92 -6.77
N ALA A 162 20.03 -6.61 -7.44
CA ALA A 162 20.58 -7.88 -6.97
C ALA A 162 21.30 -7.80 -5.60
N SER A 163 21.61 -6.60 -5.09
CA SER A 163 22.21 -6.36 -3.77
C SER A 163 21.19 -5.97 -2.70
N GLY A 164 19.91 -5.87 -3.04
CA GLY A 164 18.83 -5.45 -2.14
C GLY A 164 18.66 -3.94 -2.00
N ASN A 165 19.37 -3.12 -2.80
CA ASN A 165 19.20 -1.67 -2.78
C ASN A 165 17.89 -1.27 -3.47
N PRO A 166 17.20 -0.22 -2.99
CA PRO A 166 15.99 0.26 -3.64
C PRO A 166 16.31 0.90 -4.99
N VAL A 167 15.53 0.55 -6.01
CA VAL A 167 15.59 1.10 -7.36
C VAL A 167 14.20 1.60 -7.76
N ASP A 168 14.11 2.90 -8.08
CA ASP A 168 12.89 3.47 -8.64
C ASP A 168 12.72 3.00 -10.08
N VAL A 169 11.51 2.57 -10.42
CA VAL A 169 11.15 2.11 -11.76
C VAL A 169 9.82 2.75 -12.16
N ASN A 170 9.42 2.58 -13.41
CA ASN A 170 8.10 3.03 -13.89
C ASN A 170 7.64 2.07 -14.98
N VAL A 171 7.20 0.88 -14.55
CA VAL A 171 6.91 -0.25 -15.46
C VAL A 171 5.43 -0.61 -15.35
N PRO A 172 4.64 -0.39 -16.41
CA PRO A 172 3.26 -0.86 -16.45
C PRO A 172 3.18 -2.36 -16.23
N MET A 173 2.28 -2.78 -15.34
CA MET A 173 2.08 -4.19 -15.01
C MET A 173 0.91 -4.76 -15.83
N SER A 174 1.04 -6.01 -16.24
CA SER A 174 -0.07 -6.74 -16.89
C SER A 174 -0.92 -7.44 -15.83
N ILE A 175 -2.25 -7.31 -15.94
CA ILE A 175 -3.19 -8.07 -15.11
C ILE A 175 -3.46 -9.41 -15.81
N VAL A 176 -3.29 -10.51 -15.10
CA VAL A 176 -3.55 -11.87 -15.59
C VAL A 176 -4.54 -12.55 -14.65
N ASP A 177 -5.55 -13.23 -15.19
CA ASP A 177 -6.46 -14.00 -14.33
C ASP A 177 -5.75 -15.20 -13.70
N TYR A 178 -5.92 -15.40 -12.39
CA TYR A 178 -5.27 -16.50 -11.67
C TYR A 178 -5.57 -17.87 -12.26
N TYR A 179 -6.77 -18.11 -12.78
CA TYR A 179 -7.14 -19.40 -13.36
C TYR A 179 -6.70 -19.54 -14.82
N GLU A 180 -6.30 -18.45 -15.47
CA GLU A 180 -5.77 -18.44 -16.84
C GLU A 180 -4.24 -18.30 -16.90
N ALA A 181 -3.59 -18.04 -15.77
CA ALA A 181 -2.15 -17.90 -15.68
C ALA A 181 -1.42 -19.20 -16.05
N ASP A 182 -0.37 -19.07 -16.85
CA ASP A 182 0.54 -20.16 -17.18
C ASP A 182 1.63 -20.30 -16.10
N TYR A 183 1.50 -21.32 -15.25
CA TYR A 183 2.44 -21.61 -14.16
C TYR A 183 3.66 -22.44 -14.59
N SER A 184 3.77 -22.80 -15.87
CA SER A 184 4.89 -23.64 -16.35
C SER A 184 6.25 -22.93 -16.34
N GLY A 185 6.25 -21.59 -16.32
CA GLY A 185 7.46 -20.77 -16.31
C GLY A 185 8.17 -20.61 -14.97
N GLY A 186 7.62 -21.16 -13.88
CA GLY A 186 8.21 -21.03 -12.54
C GLY A 186 7.93 -19.67 -11.91
N ASP A 187 8.93 -18.79 -11.84
CA ASP A 187 8.88 -17.54 -11.08
C ASP A 187 8.35 -16.31 -11.86
N ASP A 188 7.69 -16.56 -12.99
CA ASP A 188 7.27 -15.54 -13.96
C ASP A 188 6.36 -14.45 -13.37
N TYR A 189 5.59 -14.76 -12.33
CA TYR A 189 4.68 -13.83 -11.67
C TYR A 189 5.23 -13.18 -10.41
N GLY A 190 6.48 -13.48 -10.05
CA GLY A 190 7.19 -12.76 -9.01
C GLY A 190 7.52 -11.34 -9.46
N ILE A 191 7.45 -10.36 -8.56
CA ILE A 191 7.93 -9.01 -8.85
C ILE A 191 9.39 -9.08 -9.31
N PRO A 192 9.71 -8.51 -10.48
CA PRO A 192 11.06 -8.58 -11.03
C PRO A 192 12.00 -7.62 -10.31
N THR A 193 13.26 -8.03 -10.15
CA THR A 193 14.39 -7.17 -9.80
C THR A 193 14.66 -6.13 -10.90
N ALA A 194 15.45 -5.11 -10.60
CA ALA A 194 15.89 -4.12 -11.59
C ALA A 194 16.65 -4.76 -12.76
N GLU A 195 17.49 -5.76 -12.49
CA GLU A 195 18.25 -6.49 -13.51
C GLU A 195 17.35 -7.36 -14.38
N GLU A 196 16.36 -8.04 -13.80
CA GLU A 196 15.39 -8.84 -14.57
C GLU A 196 14.52 -7.97 -15.46
N LEU A 197 14.09 -6.79 -14.98
CA LEU A 197 13.40 -5.80 -15.80
C LEU A 197 14.28 -5.36 -16.99
N ALA A 198 15.56 -5.09 -16.74
CA ALA A 198 16.50 -4.75 -17.81
C ALA A 198 16.74 -5.90 -18.80
N ALA A 199 16.61 -7.15 -18.34
CA ALA A 199 16.65 -8.35 -19.18
C ALA A 199 15.33 -8.63 -19.91
N GLY A 200 14.28 -7.85 -19.66
CA GLY A 200 12.99 -7.95 -20.33
C GLY A 200 11.92 -8.79 -19.61
N LYS A 201 12.14 -9.18 -18.35
CA LYS A 201 11.10 -9.80 -17.51
C LYS A 201 9.95 -8.79 -17.34
N LYS A 202 8.73 -9.26 -17.55
CA LYS A 202 7.53 -8.45 -17.41
C LYS A 202 7.08 -8.44 -15.95
N ALA A 203 6.46 -7.35 -15.52
CA ALA A 203 5.82 -7.26 -14.21
C ALA A 203 4.33 -7.59 -14.33
N TYR A 204 3.82 -8.36 -13.37
CA TYR A 204 2.46 -8.88 -13.38
C TYR A 204 1.77 -8.67 -12.04
N THR A 205 0.45 -8.56 -12.10
CA THR A 205 -0.44 -8.80 -10.96
C THR A 205 -1.48 -9.83 -11.37
N LEU A 206 -1.91 -10.69 -10.45
CA LEU A 206 -2.90 -11.71 -10.73
C LEU A 206 -4.26 -11.28 -10.19
N SER A 207 -5.30 -11.24 -11.02
CA SER A 207 -6.66 -11.02 -10.54
C SER A 207 -7.27 -12.30 -9.98
N GLY A 208 -8.06 -12.18 -8.92
CA GLY A 208 -8.64 -13.33 -8.20
C GLY A 208 -7.69 -13.89 -7.14
N ASN A 209 -7.79 -15.19 -6.83
CA ASN A 209 -7.10 -15.87 -5.72
C ASN A 209 -7.31 -15.17 -4.36
N ASP A 210 -8.55 -14.80 -4.09
CA ASP A 210 -9.00 -14.30 -2.79
C ASP A 210 -9.74 -15.44 -2.10
N TYR A 211 -9.23 -15.89 -0.95
CA TYR A 211 -9.79 -17.03 -0.25
C TYR A 211 -11.22 -16.77 0.26
N LEU A 212 -11.48 -15.56 0.76
CA LEU A 212 -12.74 -15.26 1.46
C LEU A 212 -13.76 -14.52 0.60
N GLN A 213 -13.32 -13.73 -0.38
CA GLN A 213 -14.21 -12.79 -1.05
C GLN A 213 -14.66 -13.22 -2.45
N ASP A 214 -15.95 -12.97 -2.71
CA ASP A 214 -16.53 -13.06 -4.05
C ASP A 214 -16.12 -11.84 -4.90
N ALA A 215 -15.73 -12.10 -6.14
CA ALA A 215 -15.43 -11.09 -7.14
C ALA A 215 -16.63 -10.17 -7.44
N GLU A 216 -17.86 -10.59 -7.11
CA GLU A 216 -19.07 -9.76 -7.21
C GLU A 216 -19.07 -8.58 -6.21
N ILE A 217 -18.37 -8.69 -5.08
CA ILE A 217 -18.35 -7.66 -4.02
C ILE A 217 -17.11 -6.77 -4.15
N VAL A 218 -15.94 -7.38 -4.33
CA VAL A 218 -14.66 -6.69 -4.45
C VAL A 218 -13.85 -7.28 -5.60
N LYS A 219 -13.05 -6.44 -6.26
CA LYS A 219 -12.02 -6.94 -7.17
C LYS A 219 -10.73 -7.14 -6.39
N SER A 220 -10.15 -8.33 -6.53
CA SER A 220 -8.94 -8.75 -5.85
C SER A 220 -7.76 -8.88 -6.81
N TYR A 221 -6.59 -8.44 -6.36
CA TYR A 221 -5.33 -8.44 -7.11
C TYR A 221 -4.18 -8.87 -6.21
N ASN A 222 -3.51 -9.95 -6.57
CA ASN A 222 -2.37 -10.49 -5.85
C ASN A 222 -1.04 -9.99 -6.44
N LEU A 223 -0.10 -9.71 -5.56
CA LEU A 223 1.30 -9.40 -5.85
C LEU A 223 2.17 -10.42 -5.12
N TYR A 224 2.97 -11.18 -5.87
CA TYR A 224 3.87 -12.20 -5.33
C TYR A 224 5.32 -11.70 -5.38
N THR A 225 6.06 -11.81 -4.28
CA THR A 225 7.48 -11.38 -4.23
C THR A 225 8.35 -12.44 -3.57
N THR A 226 9.49 -12.71 -4.17
CA THR A 226 10.53 -13.57 -3.58
C THR A 226 11.71 -12.74 -3.03
N GLN A 227 11.62 -11.42 -3.16
CA GLN A 227 12.68 -10.50 -2.79
C GLN A 227 12.50 -10.00 -1.35
N ASN A 228 13.61 -9.82 -0.63
CA ASN A 228 13.63 -9.14 0.66
C ASN A 228 13.48 -7.62 0.51
N HIS A 229 13.12 -6.96 1.61
CA HIS A 229 12.84 -5.52 1.71
C HIS A 229 11.63 -5.09 0.90
N SER A 230 11.30 -3.79 0.94
CA SER A 230 10.08 -3.29 0.33
C SER A 230 10.13 -3.18 -1.19
N GLN A 231 8.99 -3.36 -1.82
CA GLN A 231 8.67 -3.03 -3.20
C GLN A 231 7.47 -2.06 -3.20
N ALA A 232 7.18 -1.45 -4.34
CA ALA A 232 6.05 -0.53 -4.43
C ALA A 232 5.37 -0.56 -5.79
N VAL A 233 4.04 -0.50 -5.76
CA VAL A 233 3.19 -0.35 -6.94
C VAL A 233 2.33 0.90 -6.81
N LEU A 234 2.09 1.56 -7.94
CA LEU A 234 1.04 2.54 -8.12
C LEU A 234 -0.20 1.82 -8.64
N VAL A 235 -1.30 1.94 -7.89
CA VAL A 235 -2.63 1.44 -8.26
C VAL A 235 -3.47 2.62 -8.71
N GLN A 236 -4.04 2.55 -9.91
CA GLN A 236 -4.91 3.59 -10.43
C GLN A 236 -6.26 2.99 -10.78
N VAL A 237 -7.32 3.54 -10.18
CA VAL A 237 -8.71 3.13 -10.41
C VAL A 237 -9.45 4.31 -11.04
N THR A 238 -9.83 4.16 -12.31
CA THR A 238 -10.60 5.17 -13.03
C THR A 238 -12.08 4.79 -13.01
N ILE A 239 -12.89 5.62 -12.38
CA ILE A 239 -14.32 5.41 -12.19
C ILE A 239 -15.10 6.34 -13.13
N PRO A 240 -16.14 5.84 -13.83
CA PRO A 240 -17.03 6.68 -14.64
C PRO A 240 -17.58 7.89 -13.88
N MET A 241 -17.67 9.03 -14.55
CA MET A 241 -18.00 10.32 -13.93
C MET A 241 -19.36 10.38 -13.24
N ASP A 242 -20.35 9.62 -13.72
CA ASP A 242 -21.68 9.53 -13.11
C ASP A 242 -21.67 8.81 -11.77
N GLN A 243 -20.82 7.79 -11.61
CA GLN A 243 -20.59 7.09 -10.35
C GLN A 243 -19.66 7.85 -9.42
N ALA A 244 -18.55 8.39 -9.95
CA ALA A 244 -17.52 9.08 -9.17
C ALA A 244 -18.04 10.27 -8.37
N LYS A 245 -19.10 10.96 -8.85
CA LYS A 245 -19.74 12.07 -8.13
C LYS A 245 -20.32 11.69 -6.78
N ASN A 246 -20.63 10.40 -6.57
CA ASN A 246 -21.19 9.88 -5.34
C ASN A 246 -20.13 9.25 -4.43
N ILE A 247 -18.85 9.29 -4.84
CA ILE A 247 -17.73 8.71 -4.11
C ILE A 247 -16.85 9.86 -3.64
N LYS A 248 -16.85 10.11 -2.33
CA LYS A 248 -15.97 11.11 -1.73
C LYS A 248 -14.55 10.56 -1.56
N TYR A 249 -14.46 9.32 -1.09
CA TYR A 249 -13.21 8.59 -0.88
C TYR A 249 -13.37 7.20 -1.47
N LEU A 250 -12.43 6.80 -2.33
CA LEU A 250 -12.35 5.42 -2.78
C LEU A 250 -11.46 4.66 -1.79
N PRO A 251 -11.97 3.64 -1.07
CA PRO A 251 -11.13 2.81 -0.23
C PRO A 251 -10.31 1.82 -1.06
N LEU A 252 -9.12 1.48 -0.55
CA LEU A 252 -8.30 0.37 -1.02
C LEU A 252 -7.81 -0.37 0.22
N ASP A 253 -7.97 -1.69 0.22
CA ASP A 253 -7.41 -2.57 1.23
C ASP A 253 -6.20 -3.28 0.63
N ALA A 254 -5.08 -3.28 1.35
CA ALA A 254 -3.91 -4.04 0.99
C ALA A 254 -3.37 -4.71 2.25
N ARG A 255 -3.18 -6.03 2.17
CA ARG A 255 -2.69 -6.81 3.30
C ARG A 255 -1.91 -8.02 2.83
N ALA A 256 -1.05 -8.51 3.70
CA ALA A 256 -0.39 -9.78 3.46
C ALA A 256 -1.41 -10.93 3.42
N GLU A 257 -1.23 -11.93 2.55
CA GLU A 257 -2.27 -12.96 2.35
C GLU A 257 -1.80 -14.37 2.68
N TRP A 258 -0.66 -14.83 2.15
CA TRP A 258 -0.27 -16.23 2.26
C TRP A 258 0.96 -16.42 3.12
N LYS A 259 0.90 -17.40 4.03
CA LYS A 259 2.05 -17.98 4.71
C LYS A 259 2.53 -19.22 3.96
N ALA A 260 3.82 -19.27 3.68
CA ALA A 260 4.49 -20.38 3.02
C ALA A 260 5.60 -21.00 3.89
N SER A 261 5.99 -22.24 3.55
CA SER A 261 7.12 -22.95 4.16
C SER A 261 8.39 -22.94 3.30
N ASP A 262 8.51 -21.92 2.45
CA ASP A 262 9.67 -21.66 1.61
C ASP A 262 9.65 -20.19 1.15
N GLY A 263 10.82 -19.56 1.00
CA GLY A 263 10.93 -18.19 0.49
C GLY A 263 11.15 -18.04 -1.01
N ALA A 264 11.14 -19.13 -1.78
CA ALA A 264 11.60 -19.13 -3.17
C ALA A 264 10.48 -19.26 -4.22
N SER A 265 9.32 -19.79 -3.84
CA SER A 265 8.21 -19.93 -4.78
C SER A 265 7.46 -18.60 -4.94
N THR A 266 6.87 -18.41 -6.11
CA THR A 266 6.10 -17.21 -6.43
C THR A 266 4.64 -17.41 -6.05
N VAL A 267 3.82 -17.86 -6.99
CA VAL A 267 2.36 -17.91 -6.84
C VAL A 267 2.01 -18.82 -5.67
N ARG A 268 1.31 -18.24 -4.67
CA ARG A 268 0.90 -18.90 -3.44
C ARG A 268 -0.59 -19.16 -3.41
N GLY A 269 -0.95 -20.20 -2.67
CA GLY A 269 -2.32 -20.69 -2.50
C GLY A 269 -2.33 -22.05 -1.81
N TYR A 270 -3.50 -22.58 -1.48
CA TYR A 270 -3.62 -23.89 -0.86
C TYR A 270 -3.00 -25.01 -1.71
N GLU A 271 -3.08 -24.90 -3.02
CA GLU A 271 -2.50 -25.85 -3.98
C GLU A 271 -0.97 -25.94 -3.85
N SER A 272 -0.33 -24.87 -3.38
CA SER A 272 1.10 -24.80 -3.07
C SER A 272 1.43 -25.16 -1.63
N GLY A 273 0.44 -25.57 -0.82
CA GLY A 273 0.62 -25.89 0.60
C GLY A 273 0.74 -24.67 1.52
N CYS A 274 0.34 -23.49 1.04
CA CYS A 274 0.32 -22.27 1.84
C CYS A 274 -0.93 -22.20 2.72
N GLN A 275 -0.84 -21.44 3.80
CA GLN A 275 -1.97 -21.12 4.68
C GLN A 275 -2.37 -19.66 4.46
N SER A 276 -3.65 -19.39 4.23
CA SER A 276 -4.14 -18.01 4.18
C SER A 276 -4.11 -17.38 5.58
N LEU A 277 -3.63 -16.16 5.67
CA LEU A 277 -3.67 -15.36 6.88
C LEU A 277 -5.09 -14.88 7.21
N GLU A 278 -6.00 -14.88 6.23
CA GLU A 278 -7.41 -14.54 6.43
C GLU A 278 -8.16 -15.55 7.33
N GLU A 279 -7.59 -16.74 7.55
CA GLU A 279 -8.09 -17.72 8.54
C GLU A 279 -7.96 -17.21 9.99
N TYR A 280 -7.08 -16.24 10.23
CA TYR A 280 -6.89 -15.65 11.56
C TYR A 280 -7.85 -14.47 11.75
N SER A 281 -8.69 -14.56 12.79
CA SER A 281 -9.75 -13.56 13.07
C SER A 281 -9.26 -12.11 13.27
N ASN A 282 -7.99 -11.93 13.64
CA ASN A 282 -7.33 -10.63 13.77
C ASN A 282 -6.69 -10.11 12.47
N HIS A 283 -6.68 -10.92 11.42
CA HIS A 283 -6.17 -10.57 10.10
C HIS A 283 -7.23 -10.65 9.00
N THR A 284 -8.43 -11.16 9.31
CA THR A 284 -9.51 -11.28 8.31
C THR A 284 -10.00 -9.92 7.80
N VAL A 285 -10.43 -9.82 6.54
CA VAL A 285 -11.06 -8.63 5.95
C VAL A 285 -12.53 -8.50 6.35
N THR A 286 -13.14 -9.61 6.71
CA THR A 286 -14.57 -9.71 7.01
C THR A 286 -14.93 -9.07 8.35
N MET A 287 -16.10 -8.45 8.43
CA MET A 287 -16.66 -7.91 9.65
C MET A 287 -17.58 -8.92 10.32
N ASN A 288 -17.40 -9.13 11.64
CA ASN A 288 -18.24 -10.01 12.47
C ASN A 288 -18.34 -11.46 11.96
N GLY A 289 -17.37 -11.92 11.14
CA GLY A 289 -17.36 -13.26 10.55
C GLY A 289 -18.36 -13.47 9.42
N ASP A 290 -18.90 -12.39 8.84
CA ASP A 290 -19.76 -12.43 7.66
C ASP A 290 -18.91 -12.19 6.38
N PRO A 291 -18.73 -13.21 5.51
CA PRO A 291 -17.92 -13.09 4.30
C PRO A 291 -18.40 -12.02 3.32
N GLU A 292 -19.68 -11.66 3.33
CA GLU A 292 -20.21 -10.62 2.44
C GLU A 292 -20.01 -9.22 3.02
N ASN A 293 -19.72 -9.11 4.31
CA ASN A 293 -19.57 -7.84 5.00
C ASN A 293 -18.11 -7.43 5.12
N VAL A 294 -17.64 -6.64 4.14
CA VAL A 294 -16.31 -6.03 4.12
C VAL A 294 -16.33 -4.51 4.29
N GLY A 295 -17.34 -4.00 4.98
CA GLY A 295 -17.47 -2.59 5.33
C GLY A 295 -17.42 -1.67 4.12
N GLY A 296 -16.52 -0.68 4.15
CA GLY A 296 -16.39 0.32 3.09
C GLY A 296 -15.97 -0.23 1.73
N LEU A 297 -15.43 -1.45 1.67
CA LEU A 297 -15.11 -2.10 0.40
C LEU A 297 -16.36 -2.55 -0.36
N SER A 298 -17.40 -3.00 0.35
CA SER A 298 -18.68 -3.38 -0.26
C SER A 298 -19.63 -2.20 -0.41
N ASP A 299 -19.51 -1.19 0.45
CA ASP A 299 -20.27 0.06 0.34
C ASP A 299 -19.38 1.29 0.62
N VAL A 300 -18.90 1.90 -0.45
CA VAL A 300 -18.03 3.10 -0.41
C VAL A 300 -18.66 4.30 0.30
N SER A 301 -19.99 4.34 0.44
CA SER A 301 -20.68 5.43 1.13
C SER A 301 -20.45 5.43 2.65
N LEU A 302 -19.96 4.29 3.19
CA LEU A 302 -19.59 4.15 4.60
C LEU A 302 -18.28 4.88 4.96
N ILE A 303 -17.48 5.26 3.96
CA ILE A 303 -16.22 5.97 4.19
C ILE A 303 -16.48 7.47 4.34
N THR A 304 -16.31 7.95 5.57
CA THR A 304 -16.51 9.36 5.94
C THR A 304 -15.20 10.04 6.33
N ASP A 305 -15.26 11.35 6.63
CA ASP A 305 -14.10 12.17 7.02
C ASP A 305 -13.38 11.66 8.27
N GLU A 306 -14.00 10.76 9.05
CA GLU A 306 -13.34 10.15 10.21
C GLU A 306 -12.31 9.07 9.84
N TYR A 307 -12.37 8.55 8.61
CA TYR A 307 -11.42 7.56 8.10
C TYR A 307 -10.18 8.24 7.52
N VAL A 308 -10.24 9.54 7.23
CA VAL A 308 -9.21 10.25 6.49
C VAL A 308 -8.74 11.46 7.29
N ASN A 309 -7.43 11.54 7.56
CA ASN A 309 -6.81 12.73 8.11
C ASN A 309 -5.66 13.16 7.21
N ASP A 310 -5.60 14.46 6.89
CA ASP A 310 -4.60 15.04 6.00
C ASP A 310 -4.45 14.31 4.65
N GLY A 311 -5.57 13.78 4.12
CA GLY A 311 -5.61 13.05 2.85
C GLY A 311 -5.20 11.56 2.94
N HIS A 312 -4.90 11.05 4.14
CA HIS A 312 -4.48 9.66 4.35
C HIS A 312 -5.49 8.87 5.18
N LEU A 313 -5.63 7.57 4.89
CA LEU A 313 -6.44 6.67 5.71
C LEU A 313 -5.82 6.53 7.10
N ILE A 314 -6.61 6.78 8.14
CA ILE A 314 -6.26 6.64 9.55
C ILE A 314 -7.10 5.59 10.29
N LYS A 315 -8.07 4.98 9.57
CA LYS A 315 -8.87 3.84 10.05
C LYS A 315 -8.95 2.78 8.95
N SER A 316 -8.99 1.51 9.35
CA SER A 316 -9.25 0.41 8.43
C SER A 316 -10.65 0.59 7.84
N VAL A 317 -10.75 0.36 6.54
CA VAL A 317 -11.98 0.52 5.76
C VAL A 317 -12.89 -0.72 5.79
N ALA A 318 -12.36 -1.86 6.26
CA ALA A 318 -13.06 -3.14 6.31
C ALA A 318 -13.15 -3.64 7.75
N ASN A 319 -12.16 -4.40 8.22
CA ASN A 319 -12.13 -4.92 9.59
C ASN A 319 -11.44 -3.93 10.55
N PRO A 320 -12.12 -3.41 11.58
CA PRO A 320 -11.53 -2.45 12.53
C PRO A 320 -10.39 -3.03 13.38
N ASN A 321 -10.22 -4.35 13.41
CA ASN A 321 -9.10 -5.01 14.08
C ASN A 321 -7.83 -5.07 13.21
N THR A 322 -7.88 -4.63 11.95
CA THR A 322 -6.69 -4.55 11.10
C THR A 322 -5.93 -3.25 11.32
N TYR A 323 -4.62 -3.32 11.11
CA TYR A 323 -3.68 -2.26 11.45
C TYR A 323 -3.40 -1.34 10.28
N ILE A 324 -2.91 -0.15 10.61
CA ILE A 324 -2.56 0.87 9.63
C ILE A 324 -1.13 1.28 9.88
N THR A 325 -0.37 1.14 8.82
CA THR A 325 0.99 1.63 8.74
C THR A 325 0.98 3.15 8.59
N PRO A 326 1.79 3.89 9.37
CA PRO A 326 1.97 5.31 9.16
C PRO A 326 2.46 5.57 7.75
N ASN A 327 1.82 6.52 7.09
CA ASN A 327 2.39 7.02 5.87
C ASN A 327 3.61 7.89 6.19
N ASN A 328 4.75 7.59 5.55
CA ASN A 328 5.95 8.43 5.56
C ASN A 328 6.30 8.99 4.17
N GLY A 329 5.51 8.66 3.13
CA GLY A 329 5.72 9.08 1.75
C GLY A 329 6.95 8.47 1.05
N ASP A 330 7.65 7.52 1.67
CA ASP A 330 8.83 6.87 1.09
C ASP A 330 8.69 5.35 1.14
N TRP A 331 8.55 4.73 -0.03
CA TRP A 331 8.39 3.29 -0.14
C TRP A 331 9.65 2.50 0.25
N ARG A 332 10.83 3.14 0.22
CA ARG A 332 12.12 2.44 0.42
C ARG A 332 12.26 1.82 1.81
N THR A 333 11.53 2.37 2.78
CA THR A 333 11.44 1.88 4.15
C THR A 333 10.01 2.03 4.66
N ILE A 334 9.42 0.95 5.15
CA ILE A 334 8.05 0.95 5.69
C ILE A 334 8.14 1.09 7.22
N PRO A 335 7.56 2.13 7.82
CA PRO A 335 7.59 2.31 9.27
C PRO A 335 6.70 1.28 9.96
N ASN A 336 6.91 1.06 11.26
CA ASN A 336 6.05 0.17 12.05
C ASN A 336 4.61 0.68 12.14
N ASP A 337 3.66 -0.25 12.18
CA ASP A 337 2.24 0.06 12.37
C ASP A 337 2.01 0.90 13.64
N THR A 338 1.15 1.93 13.55
CA THR A 338 0.97 2.87 14.67
C THR A 338 -0.19 2.54 15.61
N ASN A 339 -1.14 1.74 15.15
CA ASN A 339 -2.34 1.41 15.91
C ASN A 339 -2.33 -0.04 16.42
N ILE A 340 -1.14 -0.58 16.71
CA ILE A 340 -1.00 -1.94 17.23
C ILE A 340 -1.65 -2.04 18.60
N ASN A 341 -2.72 -2.81 18.68
CA ASN A 341 -3.24 -3.32 19.94
C ASN A 341 -2.71 -4.75 20.11
N ALA A 342 -1.73 -4.94 21.00
CA ALA A 342 -1.08 -6.23 21.22
C ALA A 342 -2.05 -7.37 21.60
N SER A 343 -3.26 -7.06 22.10
CA SER A 343 -4.27 -8.08 22.43
C SER A 343 -5.07 -8.60 21.22
N THR A 344 -5.04 -7.86 20.11
CA THR A 344 -5.76 -8.18 18.88
C THR A 344 -4.83 -8.22 17.68
N PHE A 345 -3.52 -8.04 17.86
CA PHE A 345 -2.55 -7.93 16.76
C PHE A 345 -2.23 -9.29 16.19
N PHE A 346 -2.16 -9.38 14.86
CA PHE A 346 -1.63 -10.56 14.21
C PHE A 346 -0.10 -10.52 14.35
N ASN A 347 0.40 -11.12 15.42
CA ASN A 347 1.84 -11.20 15.65
C ASN A 347 2.39 -12.43 14.94
N TYR A 348 3.08 -12.22 13.81
CA TYR A 348 3.74 -13.29 13.06
C TYR A 348 4.71 -14.09 13.96
N VAL A 349 5.40 -13.43 14.90
CA VAL A 349 6.29 -14.09 15.88
C VAL A 349 5.51 -14.98 16.82
N ASP A 350 4.58 -14.41 17.58
CA ASP A 350 3.85 -15.19 18.60
C ASP A 350 2.94 -16.26 17.98
N THR A 351 2.52 -16.09 16.72
CA THR A 351 1.63 -17.04 16.04
C THR A 351 2.39 -18.25 15.50
N PHE A 352 3.65 -18.08 15.10
CA PHE A 352 4.40 -19.11 14.37
C PHE A 352 5.67 -19.61 15.09
N THR A 353 5.93 -19.16 16.31
CA THR A 353 6.97 -19.71 17.21
C THR A 353 6.39 -20.60 18.30
#